data_AF-A0A421CPB7-F1
#
_entry.id   AF-A0A421CPB7-F1
#
_cell.length_a   1.000
_cell.length_b   1.000
_cell.length_c   1.000
_cell.angle_alpha   90.00
_cell.angle_beta   90.00
_cell.angle_gamma   90.00
#
_symmetry.space_group_name_H-M   'P 1'
#
loop_
_entity.id
_entity.type
_entity.pdbx_description
1 polymer ?
#
loop_
_entity_poly.entity_id
_entity_poly.type
_entity_poly.pdbx_seq_one_letter_code
_entity_poly.pdbx_strand_id
1 'polypeptide(L)'
;RPEGGSRKDSLTASEEKKREDYISKYVFKVDKNVFTKVPRFPFIYWVDSDVVRTFENEPLEKFADARQGIATGDNNRFLRYFWEVRREDISFDHNKDERQPYIRDGKKWVPYAKGGPYNKWYGNLWWVIAFDEENYNLLSKMGNYLPNRKYYFKKGITYTMTTSKGATFRYLPSGFLFDCKGSSLFFSKDEDIFRFLGLLNSSLFSYLESFIAGSVDLEVGDLKKLPVPQGLFEGSSETLALEMLARLNVAIKKQNTEIYPNELHFNKESIEDVSQFYGFIESKTALDTYLLLSEGLIDVLIMKLYSLKERKFEEIYKTVGIPTAFFPFSNGKGVKGLPPLRELLKNQYLYEFGLNEAQLTKIENFIKEAYNNKIWSLISIMPFDEGVTNYHRREPYDNYVERKAEESFQSPISVYNSMSNQDQILAKLAFVRIDNEIQRYLLNADTGFIPFGFSVEEENKLLSSIFKERSELESIVKKDLRDYIFKDYLKLHEKFYKDRPIVWKLGKRDCGFLVHYHNLNEKTKINILNFLRKRVKETASRQIRNEKESFRELMKVIESKNFELNIDDGVLRNREIF
;
A
#
# COMPACT_ATOMS: atom_id res chain seq x y z
N ARG A 1 52.19 9.44 70.93
CA ARG A 1 52.30 9.20 69.47
C ARG A 1 51.38 8.04 69.11
N PRO A 2 50.20 8.26 68.51
CA PRO A 2 49.55 7.26 67.68
C PRO A 2 50.03 7.40 66.23
N GLU A 3 50.13 6.26 65.58
CA GLU A 3 50.78 6.03 64.29
C GLU A 3 49.97 6.64 63.12
N GLY A 4 50.70 7.27 62.20
CA GLY A 4 50.18 7.84 60.98
C GLY A 4 49.92 6.75 59.93
N GLY A 5 48.69 6.24 59.88
CA GLY A 5 48.13 5.67 58.65
C GLY A 5 47.99 6.80 57.63
N SER A 6 48.62 6.64 56.46
CA SER A 6 49.01 7.76 55.62
C SER A 6 47.79 8.40 54.92
N ARG A 7 47.68 9.73 55.00
CA ARG A 7 46.78 10.54 54.15
C ARG A 7 46.91 10.20 52.65
N LYS A 8 48.06 9.64 52.25
CA LYS A 8 48.40 9.26 50.88
C LYS A 8 47.58 8.05 50.40
N ASP A 9 47.31 7.09 51.28
CA ASP A 9 46.51 5.89 50.97
C ASP A 9 45.02 6.24 50.82
N SER A 10 44.52 7.18 51.63
CA SER A 10 43.15 7.70 51.49
C SER A 10 42.94 8.58 50.25
N LEU A 11 43.99 9.29 49.81
CA LEU A 11 43.96 10.11 48.59
C LEU A 11 44.03 9.24 47.32
N THR A 12 44.90 8.23 47.30
CA THR A 12 44.98 7.27 46.20
C THR A 12 43.70 6.45 46.06
N ALA A 13 43.11 5.96 47.15
CA ALA A 13 41.81 5.27 47.09
C ALA A 13 40.67 6.19 46.60
N SER A 14 40.70 7.48 46.93
CA SER A 14 39.73 8.48 46.45
C SER A 14 39.92 8.80 44.97
N GLU A 15 41.17 8.90 44.51
CA GLU A 15 41.51 9.10 43.10
C GLU A 15 41.21 7.87 42.25
N GLU A 16 41.47 6.65 42.74
CA GLU A 16 41.10 5.39 42.09
C GLU A 16 39.58 5.26 41.99
N LYS A 17 38.84 5.56 43.06
CA LYS A 17 37.38 5.54 43.05
C LYS A 17 36.78 6.59 42.12
N LYS A 18 37.36 7.80 42.07
CA LYS A 18 37.01 8.83 41.07
C LYS A 18 37.34 8.38 39.66
N ARG A 19 38.44 7.66 39.45
CA ARG A 19 38.86 7.14 38.14
C ARG A 19 37.98 5.97 37.70
N GLU A 20 37.57 5.09 38.61
CA GLU A 20 36.55 4.06 38.37
C GLU A 20 35.18 4.68 38.05
N ASP A 21 34.76 5.73 38.76
CA ASP A 21 33.54 6.48 38.44
C ASP A 21 33.65 7.23 37.11
N TYR A 22 34.84 7.73 36.75
CA TYR A 22 35.07 8.38 35.45
C TYR A 22 35.10 7.36 34.31
N ILE A 23 35.71 6.21 34.53
CA ILE A 23 35.78 5.08 33.58
C ILE A 23 34.38 4.48 33.41
N SER A 24 33.60 4.29 34.47
CA SER A 24 32.23 3.73 34.38
C SER A 24 31.28 4.60 33.56
N LYS A 25 31.54 5.93 33.51
CA LYS A 25 30.76 6.87 32.70
C LYS A 25 31.02 6.75 31.19
N TYR A 26 32.17 6.23 30.77
CA TYR A 26 32.56 6.09 29.34
C TYR A 26 32.86 4.66 28.91
N VAL A 27 32.88 3.69 29.82
CA VAL A 27 33.19 2.28 29.56
C VAL A 27 31.94 1.44 29.78
N PHE A 28 31.39 0.94 28.67
CA PHE A 28 30.39 -0.12 28.68
C PHE A 28 31.06 -1.47 28.85
N LYS A 29 30.85 -2.09 30.01
CA LYS A 29 31.26 -3.49 30.25
C LYS A 29 30.11 -4.40 29.82
N VAL A 30 30.38 -5.27 28.85
CA VAL A 30 29.43 -6.26 28.36
C VAL A 30 30.13 -7.62 28.25
N ASP A 31 29.43 -8.69 28.59
CA ASP A 31 29.93 -10.06 28.38
C ASP A 31 30.03 -10.33 26.87
N LYS A 32 31.21 -10.73 26.41
CA LYS A 32 31.49 -11.17 25.03
C LYS A 32 30.44 -12.14 24.49
N ASN A 33 29.90 -13.02 25.33
CA ASN A 33 28.94 -14.04 24.92
C ASN A 33 27.60 -13.43 24.45
N VAL A 34 27.29 -12.19 24.84
CA VAL A 34 26.11 -11.46 24.35
C VAL A 34 26.13 -11.29 22.83
N PHE A 35 27.30 -10.99 22.25
CA PHE A 35 27.44 -10.84 20.79
C PHE A 35 27.18 -12.15 20.05
N THR A 36 27.41 -13.30 20.70
CA THR A 36 27.17 -14.61 20.07
C THR A 36 25.70 -14.95 19.87
N LYS A 37 24.80 -14.21 20.53
CA LYS A 37 23.35 -14.44 20.47
C LYS A 37 22.72 -13.84 19.22
N VAL A 38 23.30 -12.77 18.68
CA VAL A 38 22.77 -12.10 17.48
C VAL A 38 23.42 -12.66 16.22
N PRO A 39 22.63 -13.01 15.18
CA PRO A 39 23.18 -13.50 13.92
C PRO A 39 24.25 -12.56 13.35
N ARG A 40 25.35 -13.13 12.83
CA ARG A 40 26.56 -12.42 12.34
C ARG A 40 27.38 -11.68 13.41
N PHE A 41 27.09 -11.87 14.70
CA PHE A 41 27.88 -11.38 15.83
C PHE A 41 28.20 -9.86 15.80
N PRO A 42 27.20 -8.97 15.59
CA PRO A 42 27.44 -7.54 15.57
C PRO A 42 27.87 -7.02 16.95
N PHE A 43 28.72 -5.99 16.96
CA PHE A 43 29.17 -5.32 18.19
C PHE A 43 28.10 -4.34 18.74
N ILE A 44 26.99 -4.89 19.23
CA ILE A 44 25.86 -4.12 19.78
C ILE A 44 25.96 -3.95 21.31
N TYR A 45 26.91 -3.12 21.77
CA TYR A 45 27.17 -2.94 23.21
C TYR A 45 26.21 -1.97 23.91
N TRP A 46 25.46 -1.16 23.16
CA TRP A 46 24.49 -0.19 23.69
C TRP A 46 23.07 -0.76 23.82
N VAL A 47 22.81 -1.92 23.19
CA VAL A 47 21.48 -2.54 23.15
C VAL A 47 21.19 -3.26 24.46
N ASP A 48 19.96 -3.12 24.94
CA ASP A 48 19.55 -3.76 26.18
C ASP A 48 19.62 -5.29 26.13
N SER A 49 20.06 -5.90 27.24
CA SER A 49 20.19 -7.36 27.34
C SER A 49 18.88 -8.13 27.15
N ASP A 50 17.72 -7.54 27.48
CA ASP A 50 16.40 -8.16 27.25
C ASP A 50 16.08 -8.23 25.75
N VAL A 51 16.45 -7.19 24.98
CA VAL A 51 16.35 -7.19 23.52
C VAL A 51 17.29 -8.24 22.94
N VAL A 52 18.54 -8.31 23.40
CA VAL A 52 19.48 -9.34 22.89
C VAL A 52 18.97 -10.76 23.21
N ARG A 53 18.34 -10.96 24.37
CA ARG A 53 17.70 -12.24 24.72
C ARG A 53 16.57 -12.64 23.77
N THR A 54 15.93 -11.70 23.07
CA THR A 54 14.91 -12.07 22.07
C THR A 54 15.50 -12.96 20.97
N PHE A 55 16.79 -12.83 20.64
CA PHE A 55 17.48 -13.67 19.67
C PHE A 55 17.76 -15.11 20.14
N GLU A 56 17.49 -15.42 21.41
CA GLU A 56 17.50 -16.81 21.91
C GLU A 56 16.26 -17.59 21.47
N ASN A 57 15.22 -16.90 21.00
CA ASN A 57 14.07 -17.55 20.38
C ASN A 57 14.46 -18.19 19.04
N GLU A 58 13.66 -19.17 18.62
CA GLU A 58 13.85 -19.86 17.36
C GLU A 58 13.71 -18.90 16.16
N PRO A 59 14.52 -19.08 15.11
CA PRO A 59 14.50 -18.23 13.94
C PRO A 59 13.24 -18.47 13.09
N LEU A 60 12.81 -17.43 12.36
CA LEU A 60 11.63 -17.45 11.51
C LEU A 60 11.59 -18.61 10.51
N GLU A 61 12.74 -19.03 9.99
CA GLU A 61 12.82 -20.14 9.02
C GLU A 61 12.32 -21.49 9.56
N LYS A 62 12.24 -21.66 10.88
CA LYS A 62 11.66 -22.85 11.51
C LYS A 62 10.15 -22.93 11.32
N PHE A 63 9.48 -21.79 11.13
CA PHE A 63 8.02 -21.66 11.16
C PHE A 63 7.44 -21.25 9.81
N ALA A 64 8.22 -20.57 8.97
CA ALA A 64 7.76 -20.04 7.70
C ALA A 64 8.78 -20.29 6.57
N ASP A 65 8.27 -20.65 5.40
CA ASP A 65 9.05 -20.75 4.19
C ASP A 65 9.19 -19.36 3.53
N ALA A 66 10.23 -18.61 3.90
CA ALA A 66 10.60 -17.39 3.20
C ALA A 66 11.31 -17.70 1.88
N ARG A 67 10.74 -17.28 0.75
CA ARG A 67 11.16 -17.66 -0.61
C ARG A 67 11.16 -16.47 -1.56
N GLN A 68 12.18 -16.46 -2.42
CA GLN A 68 12.26 -15.56 -3.56
C GLN A 68 11.40 -16.08 -4.73
N GLY A 69 10.70 -15.18 -5.40
CA GLY A 69 9.87 -15.49 -6.54
C GLY A 69 10.59 -15.50 -7.89
N ILE A 70 9.81 -15.32 -8.94
CA ILE A 70 10.28 -15.27 -10.33
C ILE A 70 11.12 -13.99 -10.52
N ALA A 71 12.24 -14.14 -11.22
CA ALA A 71 12.95 -13.04 -11.86
C ALA A 71 12.85 -13.30 -13.36
N THR A 72 12.18 -12.41 -14.08
CA THR A 72 11.82 -12.63 -15.49
C THR A 72 13.02 -12.56 -16.43
N GLY A 73 14.08 -11.85 -16.04
CA GLY A 73 15.20 -11.49 -16.92
C GLY A 73 14.87 -10.40 -17.95
N ASP A 74 13.58 -10.11 -18.17
CA ASP A 74 13.08 -9.07 -19.08
C ASP A 74 11.68 -8.60 -18.62
N ASN A 75 11.64 -7.62 -17.71
CA ASN A 75 10.37 -7.10 -17.20
C ASN A 75 9.51 -6.45 -18.30
N ASN A 76 10.13 -5.85 -19.32
CA ASN A 76 9.39 -5.17 -20.38
C ASN A 76 8.63 -6.16 -21.26
N ARG A 77 9.16 -7.37 -21.45
CA ARG A 77 8.46 -8.45 -22.15
C ARG A 77 7.35 -9.07 -21.30
N PHE A 78 7.66 -9.40 -20.05
CA PHE A 78 6.82 -10.31 -19.27
C PHE A 78 5.85 -9.64 -18.30
N LEU A 79 6.03 -8.38 -17.92
CA LEU A 79 5.24 -7.74 -16.85
C LEU A 79 4.43 -6.54 -17.34
N ARG A 80 3.16 -6.47 -16.94
CA ARG A 80 2.30 -5.30 -17.16
C ARG A 80 1.62 -4.91 -15.86
N TYR A 81 1.23 -3.66 -15.70
CA TYR A 81 0.18 -3.35 -14.73
C TYR A 81 -1.14 -3.95 -15.23
N PHE A 82 -2.00 -4.41 -14.32
CA PHE A 82 -3.24 -5.09 -14.70
C PHE A 82 -4.17 -4.21 -15.55
N TRP A 83 -4.08 -2.87 -15.45
CA TRP A 83 -4.87 -1.93 -16.24
C TRP A 83 -4.34 -1.75 -17.67
N GLU A 84 -3.08 -2.14 -17.95
CA GLU A 84 -2.50 -2.09 -19.31
C GLU A 84 -2.97 -3.24 -20.20
N VAL A 85 -3.61 -4.26 -19.64
CA VAL A 85 -4.13 -5.42 -20.38
C VAL A 85 -5.64 -5.50 -20.20
N ARG A 86 -6.33 -6.20 -21.10
CA ARG A 86 -7.77 -6.38 -20.95
C ARG A 86 -8.05 -7.34 -19.80
N ARG A 87 -9.11 -7.09 -19.04
CA ARG A 87 -9.42 -7.89 -17.85
C ARG A 87 -9.73 -9.34 -18.22
N GLU A 88 -10.33 -9.56 -19.39
CA GLU A 88 -10.60 -10.88 -19.96
C GLU A 88 -9.35 -11.67 -20.33
N ASP A 89 -8.20 -11.01 -20.52
CA ASP A 89 -6.90 -11.66 -20.81
C ASP A 89 -6.14 -12.03 -19.52
N ILE A 90 -6.71 -11.73 -18.35
CA ILE A 90 -6.17 -12.08 -17.03
C ILE A 90 -6.90 -13.31 -16.49
N SER A 91 -6.14 -14.34 -16.16
CA SER A 91 -6.63 -15.52 -15.46
C SER A 91 -6.67 -15.24 -13.96
N PHE A 92 -7.86 -15.40 -13.35
CA PHE A 92 -8.07 -15.29 -11.90
C PHE A 92 -8.45 -16.63 -11.26
N ASP A 93 -8.87 -17.61 -12.06
CA ASP A 93 -9.33 -18.92 -11.59
C ASP A 93 -8.31 -20.00 -11.98
N HIS A 94 -7.29 -20.14 -11.14
CA HIS A 94 -6.23 -21.14 -11.32
C HIS A 94 -6.56 -22.45 -10.61
N ASN A 95 -7.81 -22.89 -10.70
CA ASN A 95 -8.23 -24.12 -10.06
C ASN A 95 -7.88 -25.36 -10.91
N LYS A 96 -7.09 -26.24 -10.30
CA LYS A 96 -7.27 -27.72 -10.32
C LYS A 96 -6.46 -28.59 -11.29
N ASP A 97 -5.30 -28.18 -11.79
CA ASP A 97 -4.37 -29.22 -12.27
C ASP A 97 -2.92 -28.97 -11.83
N GLU A 98 -2.55 -29.52 -10.68
CA GLU A 98 -1.17 -29.56 -10.18
C GLU A 98 -0.19 -30.23 -11.16
N ARG A 99 -0.70 -30.93 -12.19
CA ARG A 99 0.12 -31.63 -13.18
C ARG A 99 0.72 -30.72 -14.25
N GLN A 100 0.24 -29.48 -14.39
CA GLN A 100 0.69 -28.56 -15.45
C GLN A 100 1.01 -27.18 -14.85
N PRO A 101 2.21 -26.61 -15.13
CA PRO A 101 2.71 -25.45 -14.40
C PRO A 101 2.31 -24.08 -14.99
N TYR A 102 1.49 -24.03 -16.06
CA TYR A 102 1.07 -22.81 -16.78
C TYR A 102 -0.46 -22.75 -16.98
N ILE A 103 -1.00 -21.58 -17.35
CA ILE A 103 -2.45 -21.39 -17.54
C ILE A 103 -2.95 -21.98 -18.87
N ARG A 104 -4.17 -22.53 -18.87
CA ARG A 104 -4.80 -23.18 -20.03
C ARG A 104 -6.18 -22.64 -20.39
N ASP A 105 -6.62 -21.56 -19.75
CA ASP A 105 -7.92 -20.94 -20.03
C ASP A 105 -7.92 -20.04 -21.28
N GLY A 106 -6.88 -20.16 -22.12
CA GLY A 106 -6.69 -19.35 -23.34
C GLY A 106 -6.21 -17.92 -23.07
N LYS A 107 -5.93 -17.59 -21.82
CA LYS A 107 -5.46 -16.27 -21.41
C LYS A 107 -3.94 -16.23 -21.34
N LYS A 108 -3.40 -15.01 -21.27
CA LYS A 108 -1.96 -14.75 -21.25
C LYS A 108 -1.45 -14.34 -19.87
N TRP A 109 -2.25 -13.58 -19.12
CA TRP A 109 -1.77 -12.87 -17.94
C TRP A 109 -2.23 -13.50 -16.63
N VAL A 110 -1.37 -13.44 -15.62
CA VAL A 110 -1.61 -13.96 -14.27
C VAL A 110 -1.26 -12.89 -13.24
N PRO A 111 -2.03 -12.71 -12.16
CA PRO A 111 -1.66 -11.81 -11.06
C PRO A 111 -0.27 -12.08 -10.50
N TYR A 112 0.51 -11.02 -10.32
CA TYR A 112 1.92 -11.09 -9.94
C TYR A 112 2.23 -10.11 -8.80
N ALA A 113 2.59 -10.63 -7.63
CA ALA A 113 2.96 -9.83 -6.48
C ALA A 113 4.41 -9.34 -6.61
N LYS A 114 4.57 -8.03 -6.74
CA LYS A 114 5.86 -7.35 -6.81
C LYS A 114 5.98 -6.33 -5.68
N GLY A 115 7.21 -6.00 -5.29
CA GLY A 115 7.48 -4.89 -4.39
C GLY A 115 6.84 -3.58 -4.88
N GLY A 116 6.63 -2.66 -3.96
CA GLY A 116 5.97 -1.38 -4.22
C GLY A 116 6.26 -0.37 -3.12
N PRO A 117 5.62 0.82 -3.15
CA PRO A 117 5.79 1.84 -2.11
C PRO A 117 5.35 1.30 -0.74
N TYR A 118 5.66 2.07 0.30
CA TYR A 118 5.31 1.73 1.67
C TYR A 118 3.81 1.47 1.81
N ASN A 119 3.46 0.24 2.21
CA ASN A 119 2.09 -0.17 2.47
C ASN A 119 2.05 -1.44 3.33
N LYS A 120 1.36 -1.39 4.47
CA LYS A 120 1.16 -2.52 5.39
C LYS A 120 -0.20 -3.19 5.17
N TRP A 121 -0.31 -4.44 5.62
CA TRP A 121 -1.51 -5.28 5.68
C TRP A 121 -2.07 -5.77 4.34
N TYR A 122 -2.34 -4.90 3.36
CA TYR A 122 -2.92 -5.32 2.08
C TYR A 122 -2.66 -4.29 0.96
N GLY A 123 -2.36 -4.75 -0.26
CA GLY A 123 -2.21 -3.92 -1.46
C GLY A 123 -0.88 -4.16 -2.21
N ASN A 124 -0.49 -3.24 -3.09
CA ASN A 124 0.63 -3.37 -4.03
C ASN A 124 0.49 -4.55 -5.02
N LEU A 125 -0.74 -4.97 -5.31
CA LEU A 125 -1.06 -6.08 -6.19
C LEU A 125 -1.37 -5.60 -7.61
N TRP A 126 -0.48 -4.77 -8.16
CA TRP A 126 -0.74 -4.06 -9.42
C TRP A 126 -0.29 -4.79 -10.68
N TRP A 127 0.59 -5.79 -10.54
CA TRP A 127 1.26 -6.40 -11.68
C TRP A 127 0.57 -7.69 -12.12
N VAL A 128 0.71 -7.97 -13.42
CA VAL A 128 0.43 -9.24 -14.04
C VAL A 128 1.66 -9.71 -14.82
N ILE A 129 1.84 -11.03 -14.92
CA ILE A 129 2.93 -11.67 -15.67
C ILE A 129 2.36 -12.53 -16.80
N ALA A 130 2.98 -12.47 -17.98
CA ALA A 130 2.67 -13.36 -19.09
C ALA A 130 3.10 -14.80 -18.74
N PHE A 131 2.14 -15.71 -18.66
CA PHE A 131 2.34 -17.05 -18.09
C PHE A 131 1.53 -18.15 -18.79
N ASP A 132 1.17 -17.91 -20.05
CA ASP A 132 0.73 -18.95 -20.99
C ASP A 132 1.88 -19.94 -21.31
N GLU A 133 1.60 -20.99 -22.07
CA GLU A 133 2.57 -22.04 -22.39
C GLU A 133 3.86 -21.49 -23.04
N GLU A 134 3.73 -20.56 -23.99
CA GLU A 134 4.87 -19.96 -24.68
C GLU A 134 5.76 -19.19 -23.70
N ASN A 135 5.17 -18.27 -22.93
CA ASN A 135 5.92 -17.42 -22.00
C ASN A 135 6.46 -18.21 -20.81
N TYR A 136 5.74 -19.24 -20.34
CA TYR A 136 6.24 -20.18 -19.34
C TYR A 136 7.51 -20.89 -19.83
N ASN A 137 7.50 -21.41 -21.07
CA ASN A 137 8.65 -22.09 -21.66
C ASN A 137 9.88 -21.17 -21.78
N LEU A 138 9.67 -19.89 -22.07
CA LEU A 138 10.74 -18.90 -22.10
C LEU A 138 11.27 -18.59 -20.70
N LEU A 139 10.39 -18.28 -19.75
CA LEU A 139 10.76 -18.02 -18.35
C LEU A 139 11.47 -19.22 -17.71
N SER A 140 11.17 -20.45 -18.14
CA SER A 140 11.85 -21.66 -17.67
C SER A 140 13.33 -21.72 -18.09
N LYS A 141 13.74 -20.92 -19.07
CA LYS A 141 15.09 -20.85 -19.64
C LYS A 141 15.78 -19.49 -19.44
N MET A 142 15.08 -18.52 -18.84
CA MET A 142 15.54 -17.14 -18.66
C MET A 142 15.45 -16.70 -17.20
N GLY A 143 16.10 -15.58 -16.88
CA GLY A 143 16.04 -14.99 -15.56
C GLY A 143 16.57 -15.95 -14.48
N ASN A 144 15.71 -16.38 -13.56
CA ASN A 144 16.06 -17.37 -12.53
C ASN A 144 15.41 -18.75 -12.71
N TYR A 145 14.94 -19.08 -13.92
CA TYR A 145 14.47 -20.42 -14.31
C TYR A 145 13.24 -20.91 -13.52
N LEU A 146 12.35 -19.97 -13.14
CA LEU A 146 11.10 -20.20 -12.40
C LEU A 146 11.32 -21.02 -11.10
N PRO A 147 11.99 -20.45 -10.08
CA PRO A 147 12.25 -21.16 -8.83
C PRO A 147 10.97 -21.29 -8.01
N ASN A 148 10.99 -22.17 -7.00
CA ASN A 148 9.96 -22.21 -5.95
C ASN A 148 8.52 -22.45 -6.46
N ARG A 149 8.36 -23.15 -7.60
CA ARG A 149 7.06 -23.45 -8.24
C ARG A 149 6.00 -24.02 -7.32
N LYS A 150 6.40 -24.78 -6.28
CA LYS A 150 5.49 -25.35 -5.26
C LYS A 150 4.70 -24.32 -4.43
N TYR A 151 5.06 -23.04 -4.50
CA TYR A 151 4.36 -21.94 -3.82
C TYR A 151 3.56 -21.04 -4.76
N TYR A 152 3.60 -21.29 -6.07
CA TYR A 152 2.84 -20.51 -7.02
C TYR A 152 1.35 -20.63 -6.70
N PHE A 153 0.63 -19.51 -6.80
CA PHE A 153 -0.80 -19.41 -6.52
C PHE A 153 -1.24 -19.66 -5.08
N LYS A 154 -0.31 -19.94 -4.15
CA LYS A 154 -0.61 -20.07 -2.73
C LYS A 154 -0.75 -18.71 -2.09
N LYS A 155 -1.66 -18.61 -1.13
CA LYS A 155 -1.74 -17.46 -0.23
C LYS A 155 -0.58 -17.47 0.78
N GLY A 156 -0.27 -16.31 1.34
CA GLY A 156 0.81 -16.14 2.29
C GLY A 156 1.01 -14.68 2.68
N ILE A 157 2.26 -14.27 2.84
CA ILE A 157 2.65 -12.87 3.06
C ILE A 157 3.62 -12.47 1.95
N THR A 158 3.37 -11.35 1.28
CA THR A 158 4.35 -10.71 0.38
C THR A 158 4.89 -9.46 1.04
N TYR A 159 6.13 -9.10 0.74
CA TYR A 159 6.74 -7.90 1.33
C TYR A 159 7.56 -7.12 0.33
N THR A 160 7.69 -5.82 0.58
CA THR A 160 8.67 -5.01 -0.15
C THR A 160 9.97 -5.02 0.65
N MET A 161 11.06 -5.50 0.03
CA MET A 161 12.39 -5.57 0.67
C MET A 161 12.91 -4.20 1.13
N THR A 162 12.53 -3.13 0.44
CA THR A 162 13.05 -1.78 0.69
C THR A 162 11.99 -0.74 0.39
N THR A 163 11.71 0.12 1.37
CA THR A 163 10.91 1.34 1.17
C THR A 163 11.56 2.51 1.89
N SER A 164 11.02 3.72 1.69
CA SER A 164 11.40 4.93 2.43
C SER A 164 11.30 4.76 3.96
N LYS A 165 10.48 3.81 4.46
CA LYS A 165 10.21 3.59 5.89
C LYS A 165 10.52 2.15 6.34
N GLY A 166 11.43 1.44 5.65
CA GLY A 166 11.80 0.05 5.96
C GLY A 166 10.94 -1.02 5.26
N ALA A 167 11.11 -2.29 5.62
CA ALA A 167 10.33 -3.37 5.03
C ALA A 167 8.84 -3.28 5.40
N THR A 168 7.97 -3.70 4.48
CA THR A 168 6.51 -3.70 4.72
C THR A 168 5.88 -5.00 4.29
N PHE A 169 5.01 -5.55 5.13
CA PHE A 169 4.44 -6.88 4.96
C PHE A 169 2.93 -6.81 4.73
N ARG A 170 2.46 -7.57 3.75
CA ARG A 170 1.06 -7.56 3.28
C ARG A 170 0.59 -8.98 3.04
N TYR A 171 -0.70 -9.18 3.25
CA TYR A 171 -1.37 -10.41 2.86
C TYR A 171 -1.21 -10.65 1.36
N LEU A 172 -0.76 -11.85 0.99
CA LEU A 172 -0.71 -12.35 -0.38
C LEU A 172 -1.95 -13.23 -0.61
N PRO A 173 -2.91 -12.82 -1.46
CA PRO A 173 -4.04 -13.67 -1.82
C PRO A 173 -3.61 -14.90 -2.61
N SER A 174 -4.44 -15.95 -2.58
CA SER A 174 -4.30 -17.06 -3.53
C SER A 174 -4.47 -16.59 -4.97
N GLY A 175 -3.91 -17.34 -5.92
CA GLY A 175 -3.98 -17.00 -7.35
C GLY A 175 -2.89 -16.04 -7.84
N PHE A 176 -1.92 -15.71 -7.00
CA PHE A 176 -0.78 -14.86 -7.37
C PHE A 176 0.50 -15.68 -7.59
N LEU A 177 1.27 -15.29 -8.61
CA LEU A 177 2.70 -15.50 -8.69
C LEU A 177 3.42 -14.38 -7.93
N PHE A 178 4.71 -14.52 -7.61
CA PHE A 178 5.44 -13.52 -6.82
C PHE A 178 6.85 -13.28 -7.36
N ASP A 179 7.39 -12.10 -7.06
CA ASP A 179 8.65 -11.55 -7.59
C ASP A 179 9.86 -11.77 -6.67
N CYS A 180 11.05 -11.42 -7.15
CA CYS A 180 12.25 -11.34 -6.32
C CYS A 180 12.22 -10.19 -5.29
N LYS A 181 11.87 -8.96 -5.70
CA LYS A 181 11.72 -7.79 -4.81
C LYS A 181 10.36 -7.74 -4.10
N GLY A 182 9.46 -8.64 -4.48
CA GLY A 182 8.19 -8.98 -3.83
C GLY A 182 8.20 -10.40 -3.26
N SER A 183 9.32 -10.80 -2.63
CA SER A 183 9.48 -12.14 -2.03
C SER A 183 8.36 -12.43 -1.04
N SER A 184 8.14 -13.71 -0.75
CA SER A 184 6.95 -14.14 0.00
C SER A 184 7.26 -15.19 1.07
N LEU A 185 6.44 -15.21 2.12
CA LEU A 185 6.44 -16.19 3.18
C LEU A 185 5.20 -17.08 3.04
N PHE A 186 5.43 -18.39 3.18
CA PHE A 186 4.38 -19.40 3.12
C PHE A 186 4.35 -20.21 4.40
N PHE A 187 3.13 -20.56 4.81
CA PHE A 187 2.84 -21.18 6.09
C PHE A 187 2.06 -22.48 5.90
N SER A 188 2.14 -23.37 6.88
CA SER A 188 1.37 -24.62 6.87
C SER A 188 -0.08 -24.41 7.30
N LYS A 189 -0.35 -23.38 8.10
CA LYS A 189 -1.68 -23.03 8.62
C LYS A 189 -2.02 -21.59 8.26
N ASP A 190 -3.30 -21.33 8.05
CA ASP A 190 -3.79 -20.01 7.64
C ASP A 190 -3.75 -19.01 8.80
N GLU A 191 -3.95 -19.47 10.03
CA GLU A 191 -3.89 -18.62 11.23
C GLU A 191 -2.52 -17.98 11.38
N ASP A 192 -1.45 -18.71 11.04
CA ASP A 192 -0.07 -18.26 11.14
C ASP A 192 0.20 -17.08 10.20
N ILE A 193 -0.50 -16.97 9.06
CA ILE A 193 -0.38 -15.82 8.17
C ILE A 193 -0.71 -14.53 8.92
N PHE A 194 -1.80 -14.50 9.68
CA PHE A 194 -2.24 -13.30 10.38
C PHE A 194 -1.40 -13.02 11.63
N ARG A 195 -0.99 -14.06 12.35
CA ARG A 195 -0.06 -13.93 13.49
C ARG A 195 1.27 -13.34 13.06
N PHE A 196 1.83 -13.83 11.95
CA PHE A 196 3.05 -13.27 11.39
C PHE A 196 2.83 -11.89 10.78
N LEU A 197 1.69 -11.58 10.15
CA LEU A 197 1.41 -10.21 9.72
C LEU A 197 1.42 -9.21 10.88
N GLY A 198 0.88 -9.61 12.04
CA GLY A 198 0.95 -8.81 13.27
C GLY A 198 2.39 -8.64 13.76
N LEU A 199 3.16 -9.73 13.82
CA LEU A 199 4.58 -9.69 14.22
C LEU A 199 5.42 -8.82 13.28
N LEU A 200 5.38 -9.09 11.97
CA LEU A 200 6.25 -8.51 10.96
C LEU A 200 5.98 -7.01 10.72
N ASN A 201 4.78 -6.52 11.04
CA ASN A 201 4.44 -5.09 10.93
C ASN A 201 4.59 -4.33 12.25
N SER A 202 5.04 -4.99 13.32
CA SER A 202 5.25 -4.37 14.64
C SER A 202 6.53 -3.55 14.72
N SER A 203 6.53 -2.55 15.61
CA SER A 203 7.68 -1.69 15.88
C SER A 203 8.87 -2.47 16.44
N LEU A 204 8.62 -3.50 17.27
CA LEU A 204 9.68 -4.38 17.76
C LEU A 204 10.37 -5.11 16.61
N PHE A 205 9.61 -5.62 15.66
CA PHE A 205 10.18 -6.33 14.53
C PHE A 205 11.05 -5.41 13.66
N SER A 206 10.57 -4.19 13.34
CA SER A 206 11.37 -3.20 12.62
C SER A 206 12.65 -2.82 13.37
N TYR A 207 12.60 -2.78 14.70
CA TYR A 207 13.79 -2.55 15.53
C TYR A 207 14.77 -3.72 15.47
N LEU A 208 14.30 -4.96 15.58
CA LEU A 208 15.13 -6.16 15.47
C LEU A 208 15.75 -6.32 14.08
N GLU A 209 15.00 -5.98 13.02
CA GLU A 209 15.44 -5.96 11.63
C GLU A 209 16.70 -5.11 11.47
N SER A 210 16.77 -3.95 12.13
CA SER A 210 17.91 -3.02 12.04
C SER A 210 19.25 -3.62 12.51
N PHE A 211 19.22 -4.70 13.30
CA PHE A 211 20.42 -5.41 13.74
C PHE A 211 20.83 -6.56 12.82
N ILE A 212 19.90 -7.11 12.04
CA ILE A 212 20.16 -8.26 11.17
C ILE A 212 20.45 -7.84 9.73
N ALA A 213 19.68 -6.87 9.23
CA ALA A 213 19.83 -6.37 7.87
C ALA A 213 21.20 -5.71 7.74
N GLY A 214 22.08 -6.34 6.95
CA GLY A 214 23.43 -5.82 6.69
C GLY A 214 23.45 -4.71 5.63
N SER A 215 22.29 -4.34 5.11
CA SER A 215 22.09 -3.38 4.03
C SER A 215 20.74 -2.69 4.17
N VAL A 216 20.43 -1.77 3.26
CA VAL A 216 19.12 -1.09 3.19
C VAL A 216 17.99 -2.05 2.77
N ASP A 217 18.33 -3.14 2.08
CA ASP A 217 17.37 -4.14 1.62
C ASP A 217 17.23 -5.29 2.64
N LEU A 218 15.99 -5.60 3.06
CA LEU A 218 15.69 -6.80 3.83
C LEU A 218 15.65 -8.03 2.92
N GLU A 219 16.77 -8.74 2.82
CA GLU A 219 16.85 -9.96 2.04
C GLU A 219 16.11 -11.14 2.67
N VAL A 220 15.68 -12.09 1.84
CA VAL A 220 15.05 -13.35 2.29
C VAL A 220 15.93 -14.06 3.33
N GLY A 221 17.26 -14.04 3.15
CA GLY A 221 18.20 -14.64 4.08
C GLY A 221 18.32 -13.93 5.42
N ASP A 222 18.03 -12.64 5.48
CA ASP A 222 18.04 -11.86 6.72
C ASP A 222 16.72 -12.05 7.48
N LEU A 223 15.60 -12.00 6.77
CA LEU A 223 14.27 -12.29 7.31
C LEU A 223 14.19 -13.66 7.99
N LYS A 224 14.85 -14.68 7.42
CA LYS A 224 14.91 -16.05 7.98
C LYS A 224 15.51 -16.12 9.38
N LYS A 225 16.39 -15.19 9.74
CA LYS A 225 17.13 -15.18 11.00
C LYS A 225 16.42 -14.40 12.12
N LEU A 226 15.32 -13.70 11.79
CA LEU A 226 14.60 -12.92 12.79
C LEU A 226 13.97 -13.86 13.82
N PRO A 227 14.12 -13.56 15.12
CA PRO A 227 13.61 -14.43 16.17
C PRO A 227 12.08 -14.38 16.23
N VAL A 228 11.43 -15.52 16.51
CA VAL A 228 9.97 -15.62 16.63
C VAL A 228 9.60 -16.09 18.03
N PRO A 229 8.75 -15.38 18.78
CA PRO A 229 8.46 -15.75 20.16
C PRO A 229 7.61 -17.02 20.19
N GLN A 230 7.96 -17.98 21.04
CA GLN A 230 7.24 -19.25 21.14
C GLN A 230 5.74 -19.06 21.46
N GLY A 231 5.41 -18.03 22.24
CA GLY A 231 4.04 -17.65 22.57
C GLY A 231 3.14 -17.39 21.35
N LEU A 232 3.71 -17.08 20.18
CA LEU A 232 2.96 -16.87 18.93
C LEU A 232 2.21 -18.13 18.47
N PHE A 233 2.64 -19.31 18.90
CA PHE A 233 2.02 -20.59 18.55
C PHE A 233 1.12 -21.12 19.66
N GLU A 234 1.13 -20.48 20.83
CA GLU A 234 0.29 -20.83 21.95
C GLU A 234 -1.13 -20.29 21.73
N GLY A 235 -2.16 -21.05 22.11
CA GLY A 235 -3.56 -20.61 22.04
C GLY A 235 -3.94 -19.61 23.15
N SER A 236 -3.01 -18.73 23.54
CA SER A 236 -3.20 -17.74 24.60
C SER A 236 -4.20 -16.65 24.19
N SER A 237 -4.74 -15.92 25.16
CA SER A 237 -5.59 -14.75 24.91
C SER A 237 -4.90 -13.70 24.04
N GLU A 238 -3.61 -13.49 24.26
CA GLU A 238 -2.76 -12.53 23.56
C GLU A 238 -2.59 -12.91 22.09
N THR A 239 -2.29 -14.18 21.81
CA THR A 239 -2.12 -14.67 20.44
C THR A 239 -3.43 -14.65 19.66
N LEU A 240 -4.54 -15.02 20.29
CA LEU A 240 -5.86 -14.94 19.67
C LEU A 240 -6.26 -13.47 19.37
N ALA A 241 -5.97 -12.55 20.30
CA ALA A 241 -6.22 -11.13 20.10
C ALA A 241 -5.35 -10.56 18.96
N LEU A 242 -4.07 -10.91 18.92
CA LEU A 242 -3.14 -10.53 17.85
C LEU A 242 -3.66 -10.99 16.48
N GLU A 243 -4.06 -12.27 16.37
CA GLU A 243 -4.59 -12.83 15.14
C GLU A 243 -5.86 -12.09 14.68
N MET A 244 -6.79 -11.83 15.61
CA MET A 244 -8.04 -11.11 15.31
C MET A 244 -7.80 -9.67 14.86
N LEU A 245 -6.87 -8.95 15.50
CA LEU A 245 -6.49 -7.58 15.13
C LEU A 245 -5.80 -7.53 13.76
N ALA A 246 -4.91 -8.49 13.46
CA ALA A 246 -4.26 -8.57 12.15
C ALA A 246 -5.26 -8.87 11.02
N ARG A 247 -6.22 -9.79 11.24
CA ARG A 247 -7.33 -10.04 10.30
C ARG A 247 -8.16 -8.78 10.05
N LEU A 248 -8.48 -8.03 11.11
CA LEU A 248 -9.20 -6.76 11.02
C LEU A 248 -8.41 -5.75 10.18
N ASN A 249 -7.11 -5.60 10.41
CA ASN A 249 -6.28 -4.64 9.69
C ASN A 249 -6.21 -4.94 8.19
N VAL A 250 -6.12 -6.22 7.81
CA VAL A 250 -6.17 -6.64 6.40
C VAL A 250 -7.53 -6.32 5.79
N ALA A 251 -8.63 -6.63 6.50
CA ALA A 251 -10.00 -6.33 6.05
C ALA A 251 -10.22 -4.84 5.82
N ILE A 252 -9.84 -4.00 6.79
CA ILE A 252 -9.91 -2.54 6.72
C ILE A 252 -9.13 -2.02 5.50
N LYS A 253 -7.86 -2.43 5.35
CA LYS A 253 -7.03 -1.94 4.25
C LYS A 253 -7.59 -2.34 2.90
N LYS A 254 -8.08 -3.56 2.74
CA LYS A 254 -8.71 -4.01 1.49
C LYS A 254 -9.96 -3.20 1.16
N GLN A 255 -10.86 -2.99 2.14
CA GLN A 255 -12.06 -2.18 1.93
C GLN A 255 -11.75 -0.72 1.60
N ASN A 256 -10.89 -0.06 2.40
CA ASN A 256 -10.58 1.36 2.22
C ASN A 256 -9.88 1.69 0.89
N THR A 257 -9.32 0.67 0.22
CA THR A 257 -8.65 0.80 -1.08
C THR A 257 -9.51 0.33 -2.26
N GLU A 258 -10.67 -0.30 -2.01
CA GLU A 258 -11.55 -0.83 -3.06
C GLU A 258 -12.11 0.27 -3.98
N ILE A 259 -12.05 1.54 -3.57
CA ILE A 259 -12.53 2.68 -4.37
C ILE A 259 -11.57 3.08 -5.48
N TYR A 260 -10.34 2.57 -5.50
CA TYR A 260 -9.33 3.03 -6.43
C TYR A 260 -9.28 2.12 -7.67
N PRO A 261 -9.52 2.63 -8.90
CA PRO A 261 -9.50 1.83 -10.12
C PRO A 261 -8.15 1.16 -10.45
N ASN A 262 -7.06 1.66 -9.85
CA ASN A 262 -5.73 1.08 -9.96
C ASN A 262 -5.46 0.00 -8.89
N GLU A 263 -6.47 -0.43 -8.15
CA GLU A 263 -6.43 -1.62 -7.28
C GLU A 263 -7.20 -2.78 -7.92
N LEU A 264 -6.64 -3.99 -7.86
CA LEU A 264 -7.19 -5.15 -8.57
C LEU A 264 -8.60 -5.54 -8.10
N HIS A 265 -8.90 -5.27 -6.82
CA HIS A 265 -10.18 -5.49 -6.16
C HIS A 265 -11.09 -4.26 -6.19
N PHE A 266 -10.85 -3.31 -7.11
CA PHE A 266 -11.70 -2.14 -7.32
C PHE A 266 -13.19 -2.51 -7.40
N ASN A 267 -14.00 -1.86 -6.57
CA ASN A 267 -15.44 -1.96 -6.56
C ASN A 267 -16.08 -0.63 -6.98
N LYS A 268 -16.58 -0.58 -8.21
CA LYS A 268 -17.22 0.58 -8.80
C LYS A 268 -18.47 1.05 -8.05
N GLU A 269 -19.18 0.15 -7.37
CA GLU A 269 -20.42 0.49 -6.64
C GLU A 269 -20.12 1.45 -5.47
N SER A 270 -18.92 1.38 -4.90
CA SER A 270 -18.48 2.25 -3.81
C SER A 270 -18.28 3.72 -4.22
N ILE A 271 -18.29 4.04 -5.52
CA ILE A 271 -18.05 5.39 -6.04
C ILE A 271 -19.14 5.85 -7.03
N GLU A 272 -20.24 5.13 -7.16
CA GLU A 272 -21.24 5.39 -8.22
C GLU A 272 -22.07 6.64 -7.96
N ASP A 273 -22.37 6.93 -6.69
CA ASP A 273 -23.26 8.01 -6.24
C ASP A 273 -22.47 9.09 -5.49
N VAL A 274 -22.45 10.31 -6.04
CA VAL A 274 -21.72 11.46 -5.49
C VAL A 274 -22.31 11.89 -4.14
N SER A 275 -23.61 11.68 -3.91
CA SER A 275 -24.25 12.02 -2.65
C SER A 275 -23.72 11.19 -1.46
N GLN A 276 -23.16 10.00 -1.74
CA GLN A 276 -22.61 9.11 -0.72
C GLN A 276 -21.15 9.40 -0.36
N PHE A 277 -20.47 10.29 -1.09
CA PHE A 277 -19.03 10.54 -0.87
C PHE A 277 -18.70 10.96 0.57
N TYR A 278 -19.55 11.79 1.18
CA TYR A 278 -19.35 12.22 2.56
C TYR A 278 -19.46 11.07 3.56
N GLY A 279 -20.51 10.23 3.44
CA GLY A 279 -20.68 9.06 4.30
C GLY A 279 -19.57 8.02 4.12
N PHE A 280 -19.08 7.86 2.88
CA PHE A 280 -17.92 7.03 2.59
C PHE A 280 -16.65 7.59 3.25
N ILE A 281 -16.41 8.89 3.13
CA ILE A 281 -15.28 9.57 3.76
C ILE A 281 -15.28 9.35 5.27
N GLU A 282 -16.43 9.54 5.92
CA GLU A 282 -16.60 9.33 7.35
C GLU A 282 -16.31 7.87 7.72
N SER A 283 -16.91 6.92 7.00
CA SER A 283 -16.72 5.48 7.24
C SER A 283 -15.26 5.06 7.05
N LYS A 284 -14.64 5.48 5.94
CA LYS A 284 -13.23 5.22 5.64
C LYS A 284 -12.33 5.76 6.74
N THR A 285 -12.59 6.98 7.21
CA THR A 285 -11.79 7.63 8.24
C THR A 285 -11.97 6.95 9.60
N ALA A 286 -13.19 6.53 9.95
CA ALA A 286 -13.44 5.73 11.15
C ALA A 286 -12.64 4.42 11.10
N LEU A 287 -12.66 3.71 9.96
CA LEU A 287 -11.88 2.49 9.76
C LEU A 287 -10.36 2.74 9.82
N ASP A 288 -9.87 3.82 9.21
CA ASP A 288 -8.46 4.21 9.31
C ASP A 288 -8.05 4.52 10.77
N THR A 289 -8.96 5.08 11.59
CA THR A 289 -8.74 5.26 13.03
C THR A 289 -8.67 3.92 13.76
N TYR A 290 -9.60 2.98 13.47
CA TYR A 290 -9.56 1.63 14.03
C TYR A 290 -8.28 0.87 13.67
N LEU A 291 -7.81 1.02 12.43
CA LEU A 291 -6.55 0.45 11.96
C LEU A 291 -5.38 0.90 12.84
N LEU A 292 -5.23 2.21 13.06
CA LEU A 292 -4.13 2.77 13.86
C LEU A 292 -4.19 2.30 15.33
N LEU A 293 -5.38 2.30 15.94
CA LEU A 293 -5.57 1.79 17.29
C LEU A 293 -5.24 0.29 17.39
N SER A 294 -5.62 -0.49 16.39
CA SER A 294 -5.29 -1.90 16.29
C SER A 294 -3.78 -2.12 16.15
N GLU A 295 -3.09 -1.33 15.32
CA GLU A 295 -1.62 -1.37 15.19
C GLU A 295 -0.91 -1.12 16.53
N GLY A 296 -1.36 -0.12 17.31
CA GLY A 296 -0.82 0.14 18.64
C GLY A 296 -1.02 -1.04 19.61
N LEU A 297 -2.16 -1.72 19.55
CA LEU A 297 -2.39 -2.92 20.38
C LEU A 297 -1.57 -4.11 19.94
N ILE A 298 -1.40 -4.29 18.63
CA ILE A 298 -0.51 -5.31 18.08
C ILE A 298 0.90 -5.11 18.62
N ASP A 299 1.41 -3.87 18.65
CA ASP A 299 2.71 -3.57 19.23
C ASP A 299 2.79 -4.00 20.72
N VAL A 300 1.80 -3.64 21.53
CA VAL A 300 1.77 -4.05 22.95
C VAL A 300 1.72 -5.57 23.11
N LEU A 301 0.91 -6.27 22.31
CA LEU A 301 0.79 -7.73 22.36
C LEU A 301 2.10 -8.42 21.96
N ILE A 302 2.75 -7.94 20.88
CA ILE A 302 4.03 -8.48 20.45
C ILE A 302 5.09 -8.31 21.54
N MET A 303 5.22 -7.13 22.12
CA MET A 303 6.19 -6.90 23.22
C MET A 303 5.96 -7.86 24.40
N LYS A 304 4.69 -8.13 24.75
CA LYS A 304 4.33 -9.10 25.78
C LYS A 304 4.70 -10.53 25.41
N LEU A 305 4.49 -10.94 24.15
CA LEU A 305 4.87 -12.28 23.67
C LEU A 305 6.39 -12.50 23.72
N TYR A 306 7.19 -11.45 23.56
CA TYR A 306 8.64 -11.48 23.78
C TYR A 306 9.06 -11.29 25.25
N SER A 307 8.10 -11.16 26.17
CA SER A 307 8.34 -10.90 27.60
C SER A 307 9.16 -9.63 27.88
N LEU A 308 9.04 -8.61 27.03
CA LEU A 308 9.73 -7.33 27.21
C LEU A 308 9.02 -6.45 28.24
N LYS A 309 9.81 -5.77 29.08
CA LYS A 309 9.31 -4.84 30.09
C LYS A 309 8.93 -3.50 29.46
N GLU A 310 7.89 -2.85 29.99
CA GLU A 310 7.35 -1.57 29.47
C GLU A 310 8.41 -0.47 29.32
N ARG A 311 9.36 -0.35 30.26
CA ARG A 311 10.46 0.64 30.18
C ARG A 311 11.33 0.51 28.92
N LYS A 312 11.29 -0.63 28.22
CA LYS A 312 12.05 -0.89 27.00
C LYS A 312 11.36 -0.37 25.75
N PHE A 313 10.08 -0.06 25.84
CA PHE A 313 9.30 0.44 24.70
C PHE A 313 9.84 1.80 24.27
N GLU A 314 10.30 2.62 25.23
CA GLU A 314 10.91 3.93 24.99
C GLU A 314 12.11 3.85 24.03
N GLU A 315 13.03 2.92 24.25
CA GLU A 315 14.23 2.73 23.40
C GLU A 315 13.87 2.32 21.97
N ILE A 316 12.90 1.40 21.86
CA ILE A 316 12.42 0.91 20.57
C ILE A 316 11.77 2.05 19.80
N TYR A 317 10.83 2.78 20.40
CA TYR A 317 10.12 3.86 19.74
C TYR A 317 10.98 5.10 19.47
N LYS A 318 12.05 5.34 20.24
CA LYS A 318 13.07 6.35 19.87
C LYS A 318 13.77 6.01 18.56
N THR A 319 13.87 4.72 18.22
CA THR A 319 14.58 4.26 17.03
C THR A 319 13.67 4.17 15.81
N VAL A 320 12.45 3.62 15.97
CA VAL A 320 11.53 3.34 14.85
C VAL A 320 10.35 4.32 14.75
N GLY A 321 10.24 5.23 15.71
CA GLY A 321 9.14 6.18 15.85
C GLY A 321 8.00 5.66 16.73
N ILE A 322 7.27 6.59 17.35
CA ILE A 322 6.11 6.27 18.21
C ILE A 322 4.87 6.07 17.33
N PRO A 323 4.12 4.95 17.47
CA PRO A 323 2.83 4.78 16.82
C PRO A 323 1.86 5.91 17.20
N THR A 324 1.19 6.51 16.20
CA THR A 324 0.24 7.61 16.41
C THR A 324 -0.88 7.24 17.39
N ALA A 325 -1.23 5.96 17.49
CA ALA A 325 -2.18 5.43 18.45
C ALA A 325 -1.84 5.75 19.92
N PHE A 326 -0.58 6.03 20.24
CA PHE A 326 -0.14 6.40 21.59
C PHE A 326 -0.05 7.91 21.82
N PHE A 327 -0.35 8.74 20.81
CA PHE A 327 -0.30 10.19 20.98
C PHE A 327 -1.34 10.70 21.98
N PRO A 328 -1.08 11.86 22.62
CA PRO A 328 -1.97 12.43 23.63
C PRO A 328 -3.39 12.68 23.13
N PHE A 329 -4.37 12.54 24.02
CA PHE A 329 -5.77 12.88 23.75
C PHE A 329 -6.02 14.35 24.06
N SER A 330 -6.61 15.09 23.13
CA SER A 330 -6.86 16.52 23.28
C SER A 330 -7.97 16.86 24.28
N ASN A 331 -9.05 16.05 24.36
CA ASN A 331 -10.17 16.26 25.28
C ASN A 331 -10.81 14.91 25.69
N GLY A 332 -10.70 14.55 26.97
CA GLY A 332 -11.28 13.34 27.55
C GLY A 332 -10.44 12.07 27.34
N LYS A 333 -10.77 11.03 28.12
CA LYS A 333 -10.16 9.69 28.00
C LYS A 333 -11.00 8.81 27.08
N GLY A 334 -10.34 8.06 26.20
CA GLY A 334 -10.91 6.84 25.62
C GLY A 334 -11.41 6.89 24.18
N VAL A 335 -11.94 5.75 23.73
CA VAL A 335 -12.44 5.52 22.35
C VAL A 335 -13.92 5.91 22.25
N LYS A 336 -14.20 7.21 22.22
CA LYS A 336 -15.55 7.77 22.07
C LYS A 336 -15.75 8.35 20.68
N GLY A 337 -16.96 8.20 20.13
CA GLY A 337 -17.37 8.82 18.86
C GLY A 337 -17.21 7.94 17.62
N LEU A 338 -16.50 6.80 17.71
CA LEU A 338 -16.39 5.87 16.58
C LEU A 338 -17.67 5.03 16.42
N PRO A 339 -18.21 4.92 15.19
CA PRO A 339 -19.29 3.98 14.88
C PRO A 339 -18.85 2.52 15.08
N PRO A 340 -19.76 1.59 15.40
CA PRO A 340 -19.45 0.17 15.50
C PRO A 340 -18.82 -0.39 14.21
N LEU A 341 -17.82 -1.27 14.34
CA LEU A 341 -17.14 -1.94 13.22
C LEU A 341 -18.11 -2.70 12.32
N ARG A 342 -19.18 -3.28 12.91
CA ARG A 342 -20.25 -3.97 12.15
C ARG A 342 -20.95 -3.05 11.15
N GLU A 343 -21.11 -1.76 11.47
CA GLU A 343 -21.78 -0.79 10.59
C GLU A 343 -20.83 -0.28 9.50
N LEU A 344 -19.52 -0.37 9.73
CA LEU A 344 -18.50 0.16 8.85
C LEU A 344 -17.95 -0.87 7.85
N LEU A 345 -17.74 -2.13 8.27
CA LEU A 345 -17.13 -3.16 7.43
C LEU A 345 -18.16 -3.94 6.63
N LYS A 346 -17.90 -4.09 5.33
CA LYS A 346 -18.71 -4.91 4.42
C LYS A 346 -18.54 -6.39 4.76
N ASN A 347 -19.67 -7.09 4.84
CA ASN A 347 -19.74 -8.53 5.13
C ASN A 347 -18.80 -9.38 4.25
N GLN A 348 -18.63 -9.03 2.98
CA GLN A 348 -17.74 -9.76 2.07
C GLN A 348 -16.30 -9.87 2.59
N TYR A 349 -15.75 -8.80 3.18
CA TYR A 349 -14.39 -8.78 3.69
C TYR A 349 -14.28 -9.45 5.06
N LEU A 350 -15.35 -9.41 5.85
CA LEU A 350 -15.41 -10.16 7.11
C LEU A 350 -15.31 -11.67 6.82
N TYR A 351 -16.15 -12.18 5.92
CA TYR A 351 -16.14 -13.59 5.55
C TYR A 351 -14.82 -14.03 4.90
N GLU A 352 -14.25 -13.21 4.02
CA GLU A 352 -12.96 -13.51 3.38
C GLU A 352 -11.84 -13.73 4.39
N PHE A 353 -11.80 -12.94 5.46
CA PHE A 353 -10.74 -12.99 6.47
C PHE A 353 -11.14 -13.74 7.76
N GLY A 354 -12.24 -14.48 7.73
CA GLY A 354 -12.68 -15.33 8.85
C GLY A 354 -13.10 -14.54 10.09
N LEU A 355 -13.67 -13.35 9.89
CA LEU A 355 -14.28 -12.52 10.93
C LEU A 355 -15.80 -12.63 10.90
N ASN A 356 -16.40 -12.63 12.09
CA ASN A 356 -17.84 -12.55 12.29
C ASN A 356 -18.20 -11.45 13.29
N GLU A 357 -19.50 -11.18 13.45
CA GLU A 357 -19.98 -10.11 14.33
C GLU A 357 -19.51 -10.27 15.78
N ALA A 358 -19.50 -11.49 16.32
CA ALA A 358 -19.05 -11.74 17.69
C ALA A 358 -17.54 -11.43 17.85
N GLN A 359 -16.73 -11.71 16.83
CA GLN A 359 -15.32 -11.33 16.80
C GLN A 359 -15.16 -9.81 16.70
N LEU A 360 -15.95 -9.12 15.89
CA LEU A 360 -15.91 -7.65 15.82
C LEU A 360 -16.24 -7.00 17.17
N THR A 361 -17.29 -7.46 17.84
CA THR A 361 -17.64 -6.96 19.19
C THR A 361 -16.52 -7.21 20.19
N LYS A 362 -15.87 -8.38 20.14
CA LYS A 362 -14.70 -8.68 20.98
C LYS A 362 -13.54 -7.73 20.69
N ILE A 363 -13.23 -7.47 19.42
CA ILE A 363 -12.16 -6.55 19.03
C ILE A 363 -12.48 -5.13 19.50
N GLU A 364 -13.69 -4.64 19.27
CA GLU A 364 -14.10 -3.32 19.74
C GLU A 364 -13.98 -3.17 21.24
N ASN A 365 -14.45 -4.17 22.00
CA ASN A 365 -14.37 -4.15 23.46
C ASN A 365 -12.91 -4.16 23.93
N PHE A 366 -12.06 -4.96 23.29
CA PHE A 366 -10.63 -4.99 23.58
C PHE A 366 -9.96 -3.63 23.32
N ILE A 367 -10.24 -3.00 22.18
CA ILE A 367 -9.75 -1.66 21.84
C ILE A 367 -10.25 -0.63 22.85
N LYS A 368 -11.56 -0.61 23.13
CA LYS A 368 -12.17 0.31 24.11
C LYS A 368 -11.55 0.14 25.50
N GLU A 369 -11.45 -1.08 26.01
CA GLU A 369 -10.88 -1.35 27.33
C GLU A 369 -9.41 -0.91 27.43
N ALA A 370 -8.61 -1.21 26.40
CA ALA A 370 -7.19 -0.91 26.40
C ALA A 370 -6.91 0.61 26.38
N TYR A 371 -7.57 1.36 25.50
CA TYR A 371 -7.36 2.81 25.37
C TYR A 371 -8.12 3.64 26.41
N ASN A 372 -9.14 3.08 27.07
CA ASN A 372 -9.79 3.76 28.19
C ASN A 372 -8.93 3.70 29.47
N ASN A 373 -8.24 2.59 29.72
CA ASN A 373 -7.62 2.32 31.02
C ASN A 373 -6.17 1.82 30.97
N LYS A 374 -5.86 0.82 30.12
CA LYS A 374 -4.61 0.04 30.23
C LYS A 374 -3.39 0.69 29.58
N ILE A 375 -3.58 1.47 28.52
CA ILE A 375 -2.46 2.04 27.74
C ILE A 375 -1.90 3.33 28.36
N TRP A 376 -2.60 3.95 29.31
CA TRP A 376 -2.18 5.24 29.86
C TRP A 376 -0.85 5.19 30.64
N SER A 377 -0.55 4.09 31.32
CA SER A 377 0.76 3.91 31.95
C SER A 377 1.87 3.90 30.91
N LEU A 378 1.66 3.22 29.78
CA LEU A 378 2.59 3.18 28.66
C LEU A 378 2.75 4.55 28.00
N ILE A 379 1.65 5.27 27.75
CA ILE A 379 1.71 6.62 27.17
C ILE A 379 2.50 7.57 28.07
N SER A 380 2.34 7.46 29.38
CA SER A 380 3.00 8.37 30.34
C SER A 380 4.53 8.26 30.37
N ILE A 381 5.09 7.18 29.85
CA ILE A 381 6.54 6.94 29.76
C ILE A 381 7.10 7.14 28.35
N MET A 382 6.28 7.58 27.39
CA MET A 382 6.71 7.80 26.00
C MET A 382 7.55 9.08 25.88
N PRO A 383 8.65 9.06 25.10
CA PRO A 383 9.53 10.20 24.93
C PRO A 383 8.99 11.07 23.80
N PHE A 384 8.02 11.93 24.13
CA PHE A 384 7.42 12.88 23.20
C PHE A 384 8.33 14.10 22.97
N ASP A 385 9.55 13.87 22.48
CA ASP A 385 10.52 14.91 22.12
C ASP A 385 10.40 15.28 20.63
N GLU A 386 10.71 16.54 20.28
CA GLU A 386 10.74 17.02 18.89
C GLU A 386 11.77 16.20 18.06
N GLY A 387 11.29 15.40 17.12
CA GLY A 387 12.13 14.57 16.22
C GLY A 387 11.87 13.07 16.28
N VAL A 388 11.01 12.59 17.18
CA VAL A 388 10.67 11.15 17.33
C VAL A 388 9.44 10.75 16.48
N THR A 389 8.83 11.70 15.76
CA THR A 389 7.69 11.44 14.88
C THR A 389 8.14 11.14 13.45
N ASN A 390 7.49 10.16 12.80
CA ASN A 390 7.79 9.69 11.45
C ASN A 390 7.32 10.65 10.33
N TYR A 391 7.44 11.97 10.55
CA TYR A 391 6.88 13.00 9.67
C TYR A 391 7.59 13.07 8.31
N HIS A 392 7.28 12.19 7.36
CA HIS A 392 7.91 12.22 6.03
C HIS A 392 7.02 11.72 4.88
N ARG A 393 7.24 12.37 3.72
CA ARG A 393 6.71 12.22 2.33
C ARG A 393 5.35 11.54 2.13
N ARG A 394 4.52 12.17 1.30
CA ARG A 394 3.24 11.62 0.83
C ARG A 394 3.46 10.33 0.03
N GLU A 395 3.05 9.21 0.59
CA GLU A 395 3.04 7.89 -0.05
C GLU A 395 1.69 7.63 -0.77
N PRO A 396 1.61 6.71 -1.75
CA PRO A 396 0.35 6.44 -2.47
C PRO A 396 -0.81 5.95 -1.59
N TYR A 397 -0.51 5.32 -0.45
CA TYR A 397 -1.49 4.81 0.53
C TYR A 397 -1.60 5.68 1.79
N ASP A 398 -1.28 6.97 1.66
CA ASP A 398 -1.33 7.96 2.74
C ASP A 398 -2.66 7.90 3.52
N ASN A 399 -2.55 7.63 4.83
CA ASN A 399 -3.67 7.61 5.76
C ASN A 399 -3.88 9.04 6.29
N TYR A 400 -5.03 9.64 5.97
CA TYR A 400 -5.34 11.00 6.40
C TYR A 400 -5.32 11.17 7.92
N VAL A 401 -5.85 10.19 8.66
CA VAL A 401 -5.92 10.24 10.13
C VAL A 401 -4.52 10.19 10.72
N GLU A 402 -3.69 9.28 10.22
CA GLU A 402 -2.30 9.12 10.65
C GLU A 402 -1.50 10.40 10.42
N ARG A 403 -1.55 10.94 9.19
CA ARG A 403 -0.86 12.18 8.84
C ARG A 403 -1.32 13.35 9.71
N LYS A 404 -2.63 13.48 9.94
CA LYS A 404 -3.15 14.56 10.79
C LYS A 404 -2.79 14.37 12.26
N ALA A 405 -2.71 13.13 12.75
CA ALA A 405 -2.23 12.81 14.08
C ALA A 405 -0.76 13.18 14.25
N GLU A 406 0.09 12.92 13.24
CA GLU A 406 1.49 13.37 13.18
C GLU A 406 1.61 14.89 13.16
N GLU A 407 0.86 15.58 12.29
CA GLU A 407 0.89 17.05 12.16
C GLU A 407 0.43 17.79 13.42
N SER A 408 -0.58 17.27 14.12
CA SER A 408 -1.16 17.91 15.31
C SER A 408 -0.64 17.35 16.63
N PHE A 409 0.12 16.25 16.59
CA PHE A 409 0.54 15.47 17.76
C PHE A 409 -0.62 15.05 18.65
N GLN A 410 -1.71 14.59 18.04
CA GLN A 410 -2.92 14.14 18.72
C GLN A 410 -3.26 12.70 18.39
N SER A 411 -3.95 12.02 19.30
CA SER A 411 -4.44 10.68 19.05
C SER A 411 -5.32 10.60 17.78
N PRO A 412 -5.32 9.47 17.06
CA PRO A 412 -6.21 9.23 15.92
C PRO A 412 -7.69 9.49 16.23
N ILE A 413 -8.13 9.20 17.46
CA ILE A 413 -9.52 9.45 17.91
C ILE A 413 -9.79 10.94 18.03
N SER A 414 -8.85 11.71 18.57
CA SER A 414 -8.96 13.18 18.64
C SER A 414 -9.04 13.80 17.26
N VAL A 415 -8.23 13.32 16.31
CA VAL A 415 -8.26 13.75 14.91
C VAL A 415 -9.61 13.42 14.28
N TYR A 416 -10.12 12.20 14.48
CA TYR A 416 -11.43 11.80 13.97
C TYR A 416 -12.56 12.67 14.53
N ASN A 417 -12.57 12.92 15.85
CA ASN A 417 -13.63 13.70 16.51
C ASN A 417 -13.55 15.21 16.21
N SER A 418 -12.40 15.73 15.79
CA SER A 418 -12.21 17.14 15.42
C SER A 418 -12.18 17.35 13.90
N MET A 419 -12.45 16.29 13.14
CA MET A 419 -12.37 16.27 11.70
C MET A 419 -13.35 17.27 11.07
N SER A 420 -12.81 18.16 10.24
CA SER A 420 -13.57 19.07 9.39
C SER A 420 -13.53 18.62 7.93
N ASN A 421 -14.19 19.37 7.04
CA ASN A 421 -14.32 19.07 5.61
C ASN A 421 -13.03 18.54 4.98
N GLN A 422 -13.08 17.30 4.48
CA GLN A 422 -11.97 16.65 3.79
C GLN A 422 -11.95 16.98 2.30
N ASP A 423 -11.84 18.25 1.95
CA ASP A 423 -11.83 18.73 0.56
C ASP A 423 -10.83 17.95 -0.33
N GLN A 424 -9.67 17.56 0.20
CA GLN A 424 -8.67 16.81 -0.55
C GLN A 424 -9.10 15.37 -0.90
N ILE A 425 -9.73 14.65 0.05
CA ILE A 425 -10.22 13.28 -0.19
C ILE A 425 -11.46 13.34 -1.08
N LEU A 426 -12.34 14.31 -0.85
CA LEU A 426 -13.52 14.56 -1.67
C LEU A 426 -13.14 14.85 -3.13
N ALA A 427 -12.14 15.71 -3.36
CA ALA A 427 -11.61 15.96 -4.70
C ALA A 427 -10.99 14.69 -5.34
N LYS A 428 -10.35 13.82 -4.55
CA LYS A 428 -9.84 12.53 -5.04
C LYS A 428 -10.97 11.59 -5.46
N LEU A 429 -12.07 11.53 -4.70
CA LEU A 429 -13.26 10.75 -5.06
C LEU A 429 -13.93 11.29 -6.32
N ALA A 430 -14.08 12.61 -6.44
CA ALA A 430 -14.60 13.24 -7.65
C ALA A 430 -13.72 12.95 -8.87
N PHE A 431 -12.39 13.02 -8.74
CA PHE A 431 -11.49 12.59 -9.80
C PHE A 431 -11.71 11.13 -10.21
N VAL A 432 -11.79 10.21 -9.24
CA VAL A 432 -12.00 8.79 -9.48
C VAL A 432 -13.36 8.52 -10.18
N ARG A 433 -14.42 9.21 -9.76
CA ARG A 433 -15.74 9.18 -10.41
C ARG A 433 -15.67 9.68 -11.85
N ILE A 434 -15.03 10.82 -12.07
CA ILE A 434 -14.86 11.42 -13.39
C ILE A 434 -14.10 10.47 -14.31
N ASP A 435 -12.99 9.93 -13.83
CA ASP A 435 -12.14 8.99 -14.54
C ASP A 435 -12.91 7.72 -14.93
N ASN A 436 -13.68 7.14 -14.00
CA ASN A 436 -14.47 5.95 -14.24
C ASN A 436 -15.56 6.17 -15.31
N GLU A 437 -16.25 7.32 -15.32
CA GLU A 437 -17.26 7.62 -16.35
C GLU A 437 -16.63 7.90 -17.72
N ILE A 438 -15.49 8.60 -17.76
CA ILE A 438 -14.74 8.78 -19.01
C ILE A 438 -14.36 7.43 -19.59
N GLN A 439 -13.75 6.55 -18.79
CA GLN A 439 -13.38 5.21 -19.24
C GLN A 439 -14.60 4.40 -19.68
N ARG A 440 -15.68 4.40 -18.89
CA ARG A 440 -16.92 3.68 -19.20
C ARG A 440 -17.51 4.16 -20.52
N TYR A 441 -17.58 5.47 -20.74
CA TYR A 441 -18.06 6.03 -21.99
C TYR A 441 -17.15 5.62 -23.15
N LEU A 442 -15.84 5.81 -23.02
CA LEU A 442 -14.89 5.51 -24.09
C LEU A 442 -14.85 4.02 -24.46
N LEU A 443 -15.06 3.12 -23.49
CA LEU A 443 -15.10 1.66 -23.70
C LEU A 443 -16.40 1.19 -24.36
N ASN A 444 -17.55 1.78 -24.00
CA ASN A 444 -18.87 1.27 -24.39
C ASN A 444 -19.54 2.07 -25.53
N ALA A 445 -19.15 3.33 -25.76
CA ALA A 445 -19.74 4.14 -26.81
C ALA A 445 -19.28 3.67 -28.20
N ASP A 446 -20.20 3.65 -29.16
CA ASP A 446 -19.91 3.26 -30.55
C ASP A 446 -18.82 4.11 -31.21
N THR A 447 -18.73 5.39 -30.81
CA THR A 447 -17.73 6.32 -31.32
C THR A 447 -16.32 5.99 -30.84
N GLY A 448 -16.18 5.55 -29.58
CA GLY A 448 -14.90 5.22 -28.95
C GLY A 448 -14.02 6.42 -28.58
N PHE A 449 -14.54 7.65 -28.65
CA PHE A 449 -13.79 8.87 -28.34
C PHE A 449 -14.65 9.99 -27.73
N ILE A 450 -14.02 10.90 -26.98
CA ILE A 450 -14.61 12.18 -26.53
C ILE A 450 -13.86 13.33 -27.22
N PRO A 451 -14.51 14.13 -28.08
CA PRO A 451 -13.88 15.29 -28.72
C PRO A 451 -13.78 16.47 -27.73
N PHE A 452 -12.73 17.28 -27.85
CA PHE A 452 -12.60 18.56 -27.15
C PHE A 452 -11.94 19.62 -28.04
N GLY A 453 -12.29 20.88 -27.83
CA GLY A 453 -11.74 22.02 -28.58
C GLY A 453 -12.31 22.20 -29.99
N PHE A 454 -13.49 21.63 -30.28
CA PHE A 454 -14.20 21.76 -31.56
C PHE A 454 -15.48 22.59 -31.44
N SER A 455 -16.25 22.44 -30.36
CA SER A 455 -17.49 23.19 -30.12
C SER A 455 -17.86 23.09 -28.65
N VAL A 456 -17.81 24.23 -27.95
CA VAL A 456 -18.13 24.30 -26.51
C VAL A 456 -19.54 23.80 -26.22
N GLU A 457 -20.50 24.14 -27.08
CA GLU A 457 -21.91 23.73 -26.93
C GLU A 457 -22.08 22.21 -27.05
N GLU A 458 -21.50 21.60 -28.10
CA GLU A 458 -21.63 20.15 -28.31
C GLU A 458 -20.83 19.34 -27.30
N GLU A 459 -19.66 19.84 -26.88
CA GLU A 459 -18.87 19.27 -25.80
C GLU A 459 -19.65 19.27 -24.49
N ASN A 460 -20.27 20.40 -24.14
CA ASN A 460 -21.10 20.49 -22.94
C ASN A 460 -22.31 19.55 -23.01
N LYS A 461 -22.96 19.44 -24.17
CA LYS A 461 -24.08 18.51 -24.36
C LYS A 461 -23.64 17.05 -24.17
N LEU A 462 -22.47 16.68 -24.72
CA LEU A 462 -21.90 15.36 -24.53
C LEU A 462 -21.55 15.10 -23.06
N LEU A 463 -20.85 16.03 -22.41
CA LEU A 463 -20.48 15.89 -21.00
C LEU A 463 -21.72 15.75 -20.11
N SER A 464 -22.77 16.53 -20.34
CA SER A 464 -24.02 16.38 -19.58
C SER A 464 -24.74 15.04 -19.83
N SER A 465 -24.46 14.35 -20.94
CA SER A 465 -24.96 12.98 -21.17
C SER A 465 -24.12 11.90 -20.47
N ILE A 466 -22.84 12.16 -20.24
CA ILE A 466 -21.91 11.27 -19.53
C ILE A 466 -22.09 11.43 -18.01
N PHE A 467 -22.15 12.67 -17.54
CA PHE A 467 -22.15 13.02 -16.11
C PHE A 467 -23.53 13.49 -15.67
N LYS A 468 -24.33 12.56 -15.13
CA LYS A 468 -25.65 12.88 -14.57
C LYS A 468 -25.58 13.85 -13.39
N GLU A 469 -24.54 13.72 -12.57
CA GLU A 469 -24.28 14.51 -11.35
C GLU A 469 -23.24 15.61 -11.62
N ARG A 470 -23.35 16.26 -12.79
CA ARG A 470 -22.36 17.24 -13.24
C ARG A 470 -22.22 18.41 -12.27
N SER A 471 -23.32 18.97 -11.79
CA SER A 471 -23.31 20.15 -10.92
C SER A 471 -22.64 19.86 -9.57
N GLU A 472 -22.89 18.68 -9.00
CA GLU A 472 -22.27 18.20 -7.77
C GLU A 472 -20.76 18.00 -7.96
N LEU A 473 -20.35 17.37 -9.06
CA LEU A 473 -18.93 17.20 -9.39
C LEU A 473 -18.22 18.53 -9.58
N GLU A 474 -18.81 19.47 -10.31
CA GLU A 474 -18.27 20.82 -10.54
C GLU A 474 -18.12 21.62 -9.24
N SER A 475 -19.09 21.47 -8.32
CA SER A 475 -19.01 22.04 -6.97
C SER A 475 -17.83 21.49 -6.17
N ILE A 476 -17.60 20.18 -6.23
CA ILE A 476 -16.48 19.51 -5.53
C ILE A 476 -15.13 19.91 -6.11
N VAL A 477 -14.96 19.84 -7.44
CA VAL A 477 -13.69 20.17 -8.09
C VAL A 477 -13.47 21.69 -8.24
N LYS A 478 -14.48 22.49 -7.88
CA LYS A 478 -14.50 23.97 -7.91
C LYS A 478 -14.16 24.51 -9.30
N LYS A 479 -14.66 23.85 -10.36
CA LYS A 479 -14.37 24.16 -11.76
C LYS A 479 -15.43 23.56 -12.68
N ASP A 480 -15.73 24.23 -13.79
CA ASP A 480 -16.53 23.64 -14.87
C ASP A 480 -15.88 22.35 -15.38
N LEU A 481 -16.70 21.34 -15.65
CA LEU A 481 -16.22 19.98 -15.90
C LEU A 481 -15.45 19.88 -17.22
N ARG A 482 -15.83 20.64 -18.25
CA ARG A 482 -15.10 20.70 -19.52
C ARG A 482 -13.70 21.24 -19.28
N ASP A 483 -13.61 22.32 -18.52
CA ASP A 483 -12.38 22.99 -18.17
C ASP A 483 -11.47 22.12 -17.28
N TYR A 484 -12.05 21.35 -16.36
CA TYR A 484 -11.34 20.35 -15.54
C TYR A 484 -10.77 19.21 -16.39
N ILE A 485 -11.59 18.62 -17.28
CA ILE A 485 -11.18 17.51 -18.16
C ILE A 485 -10.04 17.93 -19.08
N PHE A 486 -10.10 19.14 -19.61
CA PHE A 486 -9.05 19.65 -20.49
C PHE A 486 -7.75 19.90 -19.72
N LYS A 487 -7.82 20.62 -18.58
CA LYS A 487 -6.64 21.23 -17.95
C LYS A 487 -5.98 20.35 -16.88
N ASP A 488 -6.77 19.57 -16.16
CA ASP A 488 -6.32 18.89 -14.93
C ASP A 488 -6.39 17.36 -15.05
N TYR A 489 -7.48 16.84 -15.61
CA TYR A 489 -7.77 15.41 -15.63
C TYR A 489 -6.62 14.56 -16.18
N LEU A 490 -6.09 14.89 -17.36
CA LEU A 490 -5.03 14.07 -17.99
C LEU A 490 -3.77 13.97 -17.13
N LYS A 491 -3.37 15.08 -16.50
CA LYS A 491 -2.21 15.12 -15.61
C LYS A 491 -2.44 14.29 -14.35
N LEU A 492 -3.65 14.35 -13.80
CA LEU A 492 -4.04 13.54 -12.66
C LEU A 492 -4.12 12.05 -13.03
N HIS A 493 -4.68 11.75 -14.20
CA HIS A 493 -4.82 10.41 -14.76
C HIS A 493 -3.45 9.75 -15.00
N GLU A 494 -2.53 10.43 -15.66
CA GLU A 494 -1.17 9.94 -15.87
C GLU A 494 -0.47 9.60 -14.54
N LYS A 495 -0.53 10.52 -13.57
CA LYS A 495 0.03 10.28 -12.23
C LYS A 495 -0.65 9.12 -11.50
N PHE A 496 -1.97 9.02 -11.61
CA PHE A 496 -2.77 7.98 -10.93
C PHE A 496 -2.43 6.58 -11.44
N TYR A 497 -2.19 6.43 -12.74
CA TYR A 497 -1.79 5.19 -13.39
C TYR A 497 -0.27 5.05 -13.58
N LYS A 498 0.54 5.71 -12.73
CA LYS A 498 2.01 5.54 -12.67
C LYS A 498 2.72 5.77 -14.00
N ASP A 499 2.38 6.88 -14.65
CA ASP A 499 2.90 7.26 -15.97
C ASP A 499 2.58 6.21 -17.04
N ARG A 500 1.52 5.42 -16.84
CA ARG A 500 0.97 4.44 -17.79
C ARG A 500 -0.54 4.67 -17.95
N PRO A 501 -0.96 5.81 -18.53
CA PRO A 501 -2.36 6.18 -18.62
C PRO A 501 -3.15 5.21 -19.49
N ILE A 502 -4.42 5.04 -19.16
CA ILE A 502 -5.38 4.23 -19.93
C ILE A 502 -6.33 5.10 -20.77
N VAL A 503 -6.41 6.40 -20.50
CA VAL A 503 -7.07 7.40 -21.34
C VAL A 503 -6.00 8.30 -21.93
N TRP A 504 -5.99 8.35 -23.26
CA TRP A 504 -5.01 9.07 -24.06
C TRP A 504 -5.63 10.26 -24.75
N LYS A 505 -4.84 11.31 -24.92
CA LYS A 505 -5.21 12.47 -25.74
C LYS A 505 -4.56 12.37 -27.10
N LEU A 506 -5.38 12.36 -28.15
CA LEU A 506 -4.96 12.42 -29.54
C LEU A 506 -5.23 13.82 -30.09
N GLY A 507 -4.19 14.58 -30.41
CA GLY A 507 -4.34 15.88 -31.07
C GLY A 507 -3.43 16.97 -30.52
N LYS A 508 -3.78 18.22 -30.82
CA LYS A 508 -3.01 19.39 -30.40
C LYS A 508 -3.28 19.73 -28.93
N ARG A 509 -2.51 20.70 -28.40
CA ARG A 509 -2.69 21.21 -27.04
C ARG A 509 -4.13 21.64 -26.76
N ASP A 510 -4.80 22.29 -27.71
CA ASP A 510 -6.12 22.89 -27.47
C ASP A 510 -7.30 22.20 -28.16
N CYS A 511 -7.04 21.17 -28.96
CA CYS A 511 -8.05 20.48 -29.75
C CYS A 511 -7.64 19.03 -29.99
N GLY A 512 -8.55 18.09 -29.77
CA GLY A 512 -8.26 16.68 -29.97
C GLY A 512 -9.35 15.75 -29.44
N PHE A 513 -8.94 14.52 -29.18
CA PHE A 513 -9.82 13.43 -28.78
C PHE A 513 -9.26 12.73 -27.55
N LEU A 514 -10.09 12.46 -26.57
CA LEU A 514 -9.78 11.46 -25.55
C LEU A 514 -10.18 10.08 -26.09
N VAL A 515 -9.30 9.10 -25.96
CA VAL A 515 -9.54 7.72 -26.40
C VAL A 515 -9.05 6.77 -25.33
N HIS A 516 -9.82 5.70 -25.08
CA HIS A 516 -9.38 4.65 -24.18
C HIS A 516 -8.34 3.78 -24.88
N TYR A 517 -7.26 3.45 -24.18
CA TYR A 517 -6.15 2.65 -24.64
C TYR A 517 -6.58 1.35 -25.32
N HIS A 518 -7.45 0.56 -24.66
CA HIS A 518 -8.03 -0.68 -25.23
C HIS A 518 -8.91 -0.48 -26.47
N ASN A 519 -9.30 0.76 -26.78
CA ASN A 519 -10.08 1.17 -27.94
C ASN A 519 -9.27 1.98 -28.97
N LEU A 520 -7.94 2.10 -28.83
CA LEU A 520 -7.07 2.60 -29.88
C LEU A 520 -6.94 1.55 -30.98
N ASN A 521 -7.91 1.54 -31.91
CA ASN A 521 -7.99 0.59 -33.02
C ASN A 521 -8.52 1.26 -34.29
N GLU A 522 -8.53 0.54 -35.41
CA GLU A 522 -8.97 1.07 -36.72
C GLU A 522 -10.44 1.50 -36.73
N LYS A 523 -11.33 0.88 -35.95
CA LYS A 523 -12.73 1.32 -35.83
C LYS A 523 -12.80 2.74 -35.25
N THR A 524 -12.12 2.98 -34.12
CA THR A 524 -12.06 4.30 -33.48
C THR A 524 -11.40 5.33 -34.39
N LYS A 525 -10.33 4.94 -35.12
CA LYS A 525 -9.69 5.80 -36.12
C LYS A 525 -10.67 6.24 -37.21
N ILE A 526 -11.42 5.30 -37.80
CA ILE A 526 -12.44 5.60 -38.82
C ILE A 526 -13.50 6.56 -38.27
N ASN A 527 -13.97 6.33 -37.04
CA ASN A 527 -14.95 7.18 -36.39
C ASN A 527 -14.43 8.62 -36.21
N ILE A 528 -13.17 8.78 -35.76
CA ILE A 528 -12.54 10.10 -35.61
C ILE A 528 -12.42 10.80 -36.97
N LEU A 529 -11.98 10.09 -38.02
CA LEU A 529 -11.86 10.66 -39.35
C LEU A 529 -13.22 11.10 -39.92
N ASN A 530 -14.27 10.32 -39.68
CA ASN A 530 -15.63 10.70 -40.09
C ASN A 530 -16.13 11.95 -39.35
N PHE A 531 -15.84 12.06 -38.05
CA PHE A 531 -16.13 13.27 -37.27
C PHE A 531 -15.41 14.50 -37.83
N LEU A 532 -14.09 14.40 -38.09
CA LEU A 532 -13.31 15.51 -38.63
C LEU A 532 -13.77 15.93 -40.03
N ARG A 533 -14.11 14.97 -40.91
CA ARG A 533 -14.68 15.27 -42.24
C ARG A 533 -15.98 16.05 -42.14
N LYS A 534 -16.84 15.71 -41.19
CA LYS A 534 -18.08 16.45 -40.91
C LYS A 534 -17.78 17.89 -40.48
N ARG A 535 -16.84 18.08 -39.55
CA ARG A 535 -16.40 19.42 -39.08
C ARG A 535 -15.82 20.30 -40.17
N VAL A 536 -15.01 19.72 -41.07
CA VAL A 536 -14.43 20.46 -42.20
C VAL A 536 -15.51 20.94 -43.18
N LYS A 537 -16.59 20.17 -43.37
CA LYS A 537 -17.74 20.59 -44.20
C LYS A 537 -18.55 21.72 -43.53
N GLU A 538 -18.79 21.61 -42.23
CA GLU A 538 -19.49 22.63 -41.44
C GLU A 538 -18.72 23.96 -41.41
N THR A 539 -17.42 23.94 -41.15
CA THR A 539 -16.55 25.14 -41.13
C THR A 539 -16.36 25.78 -42.51
N ALA A 540 -16.34 24.98 -43.58
CA ALA A 540 -16.33 25.50 -44.95
C ALA A 540 -17.58 26.34 -45.25
N SER A 541 -18.71 26.00 -44.64
CA SER A 541 -19.98 26.74 -44.79
C SER A 541 -20.03 28.02 -43.96
N ARG A 542 -19.23 28.11 -42.87
CA ARG A 542 -19.17 29.25 -41.94
C ARG A 542 -18.05 30.27 -42.25
N GLN A 543 -17.31 30.12 -43.36
CA GLN A 543 -16.20 30.98 -43.79
C GLN A 543 -15.01 31.12 -42.81
N ILE A 544 -14.72 30.11 -41.99
CA ILE A 544 -13.58 30.15 -41.05
C ILE A 544 -12.36 29.41 -41.64
N ARG A 545 -11.45 30.15 -42.29
CA ARG A 545 -10.31 29.57 -43.05
C ARG A 545 -9.27 28.88 -42.15
N ASN A 546 -8.92 29.50 -41.02
CA ASN A 546 -7.84 29.00 -40.15
C ASN A 546 -8.22 27.69 -39.42
N GLU A 547 -9.46 27.57 -38.93
CA GLU A 547 -9.95 26.34 -38.29
C GLU A 547 -10.00 25.17 -39.27
N LYS A 548 -10.45 25.43 -40.50
CA LYS A 548 -10.52 24.44 -41.57
C LYS A 548 -9.14 23.87 -41.94
N GLU A 549 -8.12 24.71 -41.99
CA GLU A 549 -6.74 24.27 -42.25
C GLU A 549 -6.21 23.44 -41.06
N SER A 550 -6.45 23.86 -39.82
CA SER A 550 -6.05 23.12 -38.61
C SER A 550 -6.69 21.73 -38.53
N PHE A 551 -7.98 21.58 -38.84
CA PHE A 551 -8.66 20.28 -38.84
C PHE A 551 -8.15 19.36 -39.95
N ARG A 552 -7.79 19.90 -41.11
CA ARG A 552 -7.16 19.12 -42.20
C ARG A 552 -5.79 18.61 -41.81
N GLU A 553 -5.00 19.42 -41.10
CA GLU A 553 -3.71 18.99 -40.57
C GLU A 553 -3.88 17.85 -39.55
N LEU A 554 -4.81 17.99 -38.61
CA LEU A 554 -5.12 16.94 -37.64
C LEU A 554 -5.59 15.64 -38.31
N MET A 555 -6.41 15.72 -39.37
CA MET A 555 -6.81 14.55 -40.17
C MET A 555 -5.59 13.84 -40.77
N LYS A 556 -4.67 14.58 -41.41
CA LYS A 556 -3.46 13.99 -42.00
C LYS A 556 -2.61 13.29 -40.95
N VAL A 557 -2.47 13.89 -39.76
CA VAL A 557 -1.76 13.28 -38.64
C VAL A 557 -2.42 11.95 -38.28
N ILE A 558 -3.73 11.94 -38.03
CA ILE A 558 -4.45 10.71 -37.63
C ILE A 558 -4.42 9.64 -38.72
N GLU A 559 -4.58 10.00 -39.99
CA GLU A 559 -4.48 9.07 -41.13
C GLU A 559 -3.12 8.38 -41.20
N SER A 560 -2.04 9.13 -40.95
CA SER A 560 -0.65 8.65 -41.00
C SER A 560 -0.26 7.70 -39.86
N LYS A 561 -1.07 7.61 -38.79
CA LYS A 561 -0.73 6.79 -37.63
C LYS A 561 -1.34 5.39 -37.73
N ASN A 562 -0.55 4.39 -37.35
CA ASN A 562 -1.03 3.02 -37.17
C ASN A 562 -1.49 2.83 -35.71
N PHE A 563 -2.75 2.43 -35.53
CA PHE A 563 -3.39 2.19 -34.21
C PHE A 563 -3.34 0.69 -33.86
N GLU A 564 -2.26 0.00 -34.24
CA GLU A 564 -2.05 -1.41 -33.88
C GLU A 564 -1.44 -1.54 -32.49
N LEU A 565 -2.10 -2.33 -31.64
CA LEU A 565 -1.55 -2.83 -30.39
C LEU A 565 -0.50 -3.90 -30.70
N ASN A 566 0.60 -3.88 -29.97
CA ASN A 566 1.58 -4.95 -30.03
C ASN A 566 1.00 -6.23 -29.42
N ILE A 567 0.99 -7.30 -30.20
CA ILE A 567 0.46 -8.61 -29.79
C ILE A 567 1.27 -9.19 -28.62
N ASP A 568 2.56 -8.88 -28.54
CA ASP A 568 3.46 -9.48 -27.56
C ASP A 568 3.23 -8.94 -26.15
N ASP A 569 2.68 -7.75 -26.02
CA ASP A 569 2.70 -7.06 -24.74
C ASP A 569 1.51 -6.13 -24.48
N GLY A 570 0.56 -6.10 -25.41
CA GLY A 570 -0.65 -5.29 -25.32
C GLY A 570 -0.41 -3.79 -25.50
N VAL A 571 0.85 -3.34 -25.66
CA VAL A 571 1.25 -1.94 -25.74
C VAL A 571 1.15 -1.44 -27.16
N LEU A 572 0.63 -0.22 -27.34
CA LEU A 572 0.64 0.42 -28.64
C LEU A 572 2.09 0.51 -29.16
N ARG A 573 2.38 -0.05 -30.34
CA ARG A 573 3.74 -0.07 -30.93
C ARG A 573 4.38 1.32 -31.04
N ASN A 574 3.55 2.35 -31.08
CA ASN A 574 3.93 3.75 -31.28
C ASN A 574 3.65 4.62 -30.04
N ARG A 575 3.64 4.06 -28.82
CA ARG A 575 3.25 4.76 -27.59
C ARG A 575 3.95 6.12 -27.42
N GLU A 576 5.22 6.23 -27.79
CA GLU A 576 6.02 7.46 -27.66
C GLU A 576 5.61 8.59 -28.63
N ILE A 577 4.76 8.28 -29.61
CA ILE A 577 4.42 9.16 -30.74
C ILE A 577 3.09 9.90 -30.50
N PHE A 578 2.33 9.51 -29.48
CA PHE A 578 0.98 10.02 -29.19
C PHE A 578 0.93 11.00 -28.03
#